data_AF-A0A7C3P368-F1
#
_entry.id   AF-A0A7C3P368-F1
#
_cell.length_a   1.000
_cell.length_b   1.000
_cell.length_c   1.000
_cell.angle_alpha   90.00
_cell.angle_beta   90.00
_cell.angle_gamma   90.00
#
_symmetry.space_group_name_H-M   'P 1'
#
loop_
_entity.id
_entity.type
_entity.pdbx_description
1 polymer ?
#
loop_
_entity_poly.entity_id
_entity_poly.type
_entity_poly.pdbx_seq_one_letter_code
_entity_poly.pdbx_strand_id
1 'polypeptide(L)'
;EEVFHRFPLLAERRHLSADVLSGGEQQMLAIGRALLSRPKLLMLDEPSLGLSPILVKEIFSIITDLHRAGITIFLVEQNALKALQIADRGYVMETGGIVMSNSSQNLIKSEALRDAYLGGEGERSALLGCGVKH
;
A
#
# COMPACT_ATOMS: atom_id res chain seq x y z
N GLU A 1 -10.85 20.73 -9.67
CA GLU A 1 -9.95 21.54 -8.81
C GLU A 1 -9.46 20.78 -7.58
N GLU A 2 -10.32 20.08 -6.82
CA GLU A 2 -9.90 19.30 -5.63
C GLU A 2 -8.74 18.33 -5.90
N VAL A 3 -8.76 17.60 -7.03
CA VAL A 3 -7.66 16.70 -7.41
C VAL A 3 -6.34 17.46 -7.57
N PHE A 4 -6.34 18.66 -8.16
CA PHE A 4 -5.11 19.44 -8.31
C PHE A 4 -4.57 20.00 -6.99
N HIS A 5 -5.44 20.22 -5.99
CA HIS A 5 -4.97 20.55 -4.64
C HIS A 5 -4.26 19.36 -3.97
N ARG A 6 -4.70 18.14 -4.25
CA ARG A 6 -4.08 16.91 -3.73
C ARG A 6 -2.82 16.49 -4.50
N PHE A 7 -2.77 16.81 -5.79
CA PHE A 7 -1.64 16.49 -6.68
C PHE A 7 -1.13 17.77 -7.38
N PRO A 8 -0.43 18.65 -6.66
CA PRO A 8 0.07 19.91 -7.22
C PRO A 8 1.01 19.68 -8.42
N LEU A 9 1.79 18.60 -8.40
CA LEU A 9 2.65 18.19 -9.51
C LEU A 9 1.88 17.96 -10.82
N LEU A 10 0.66 17.40 -10.72
CA LEU A 10 -0.23 17.22 -11.87
C LEU A 10 -0.87 18.53 -12.32
N ALA A 11 -1.08 19.48 -11.40
CA ALA A 11 -1.59 20.80 -11.73
C ALA A 11 -0.60 21.58 -12.60
N GLU A 12 0.69 21.54 -12.24
CA GLU A 12 1.78 22.13 -13.01
C GLU A 12 1.90 21.51 -14.42
N ARG A 13 1.63 20.21 -14.52
CA ARG A 13 1.79 19.42 -15.75
C ARG A 13 0.49 19.18 -16.50
N ARG A 14 -0.60 19.89 -16.18
CA ARG A 14 -1.95 19.67 -16.72
C ARG A 14 -2.07 19.76 -18.25
N HIS A 15 -1.10 20.37 -18.92
CA HIS A 15 -1.06 20.55 -20.37
C HIS A 15 -0.07 19.60 -21.07
N LEU A 16 0.68 18.82 -20.30
CA LEU A 16 1.58 17.81 -20.84
C LEU A 16 0.83 16.52 -21.13
N SER A 17 1.24 15.82 -22.19
CA SER A 17 0.78 14.46 -22.46
C SER A 17 1.23 13.51 -21.35
N ALA A 18 0.42 12.50 -21.05
CA ALA A 18 0.77 11.50 -20.03
C ALA A 18 2.05 10.71 -20.38
N ASP A 19 2.38 10.60 -21.67
CA ASP A 19 3.55 9.86 -22.17
C ASP A 19 4.89 10.49 -21.78
N VAL A 20 4.92 11.79 -21.42
CA VAL A 20 6.15 12.47 -20.98
C VAL A 20 6.32 12.49 -19.46
N LEU A 21 5.35 11.95 -18.72
CA LEU A 21 5.41 11.83 -17.27
C LEU A 21 6.32 10.66 -16.87
N SER A 22 7.10 10.85 -15.80
CA SER A 22 7.80 9.77 -15.13
C SER A 22 6.82 8.72 -14.57
N GLY A 23 7.28 7.50 -14.31
CA GLY A 23 6.41 6.44 -13.78
C GLY A 23 5.68 6.82 -12.49
N GLY A 24 6.33 7.58 -11.60
CA GLY A 24 5.69 8.09 -10.38
C GLY A 24 4.60 9.13 -10.66
N GLU A 25 4.84 10.03 -11.60
CA GLU A 25 3.84 11.01 -12.04
C GLU A 25 2.66 10.33 -12.73
N GLN A 26 2.91 9.29 -13.53
CA GLN A 26 1.85 8.47 -14.13
C GLN A 26 1.03 7.75 -13.06
N GLN A 27 1.66 7.26 -11.99
CA GLN A 27 0.97 6.65 -10.86
C GLN A 27 0.08 7.65 -10.12
N MET A 28 0.59 8.85 -9.85
CA MET A 28 -0.20 9.94 -9.28
C MET A 28 -1.39 10.30 -10.18
N LEU A 29 -1.17 10.37 -11.50
CA LEU A 29 -2.23 10.62 -12.47
C LEU A 29 -3.29 9.52 -12.44
N ALA A 30 -2.89 8.25 -12.31
CA ALA A 30 -3.82 7.13 -12.20
C ALA A 30 -4.70 7.25 -10.95
N ILE A 31 -4.11 7.54 -9.79
CA ILE A 31 -4.84 7.76 -8.53
C ILE A 31 -5.76 8.99 -8.67
N GLY A 32 -5.25 10.10 -9.20
CA GLY A 32 -6.01 11.32 -9.43
C GLY A 32 -7.24 11.08 -10.33
N ARG A 33 -7.07 10.31 -11.41
CA ARG A 33 -8.16 9.87 -12.29
C ARG A 33 -9.21 9.03 -11.55
N ALA A 34 -8.77 8.09 -10.71
CA ALA A 34 -9.69 7.27 -9.91
C ALA A 34 -10.56 8.14 -8.97
N LEU A 35 -9.97 9.18 -8.37
CA LEU A 35 -10.66 10.08 -7.44
C LEU A 35 -11.72 10.96 -8.11
N LEU A 36 -11.63 11.22 -9.42
CA LEU A 36 -12.67 11.96 -10.14
C LEU A 36 -14.04 11.27 -10.06
N SER A 37 -14.07 9.94 -9.88
CA SER A 37 -15.29 9.16 -9.71
C SER A 37 -15.93 9.27 -8.31
N ARG A 38 -15.29 9.98 -7.36
CA ARG A 38 -15.68 10.07 -5.95
C ARG A 38 -15.93 8.67 -5.33
N PRO A 39 -14.93 7.77 -5.37
CA PRO A 39 -15.12 6.39 -4.95
C PRO A 39 -15.36 6.30 -3.44
N LYS A 40 -16.22 5.36 -3.04
CA LYS A 40 -16.36 4.97 -1.62
C LYS A 40 -15.24 4.02 -1.17
N LEU A 41 -14.70 3.25 -2.11
CA LEU A 41 -13.60 2.30 -1.94
C LEU A 41 -12.57 2.53 -3.05
N LEU A 42 -11.31 2.75 -2.67
CA LEU A 42 -10.17 2.83 -3.56
C LEU A 42 -9.29 1.59 -3.36
N MET A 43 -9.13 0.79 -4.41
CA MET A 43 -8.22 -0.36 -4.42
C MET A 43 -6.91 0.03 -5.10
N LEU A 44 -5.79 -0.25 -4.45
CA LEU A 44 -4.45 0.07 -4.94
C LEU A 44 -3.61 -1.20 -4.97
N ASP A 45 -3.13 -1.55 -6.15
CA ASP A 45 -2.30 -2.73 -6.39
C ASP A 45 -0.84 -2.29 -6.59
N GLU A 46 0.01 -2.62 -5.63
CA GLU A 46 1.44 -2.29 -5.58
C GLU A 46 1.77 -0.85 -5.99
N PRO A 47 1.13 0.18 -5.39
CA PRO A 47 1.25 1.56 -5.88
C PRO A 47 2.64 2.17 -5.74
N SER A 48 3.53 1.54 -4.98
CA SER A 48 4.90 2.02 -4.76
C SER A 48 5.97 1.30 -5.59
N LEU A 49 5.60 0.29 -6.39
CA LEU A 49 6.54 -0.53 -7.15
C LEU A 49 7.33 0.31 -8.16
N GLY A 50 8.66 0.13 -8.17
CA GLY A 50 9.55 0.79 -9.13
C GLY A 50 9.73 2.29 -8.94
N LEU A 51 9.20 2.87 -7.86
CA LEU A 51 9.30 4.31 -7.57
C LEU A 51 10.52 4.64 -6.71
N SER A 52 10.99 5.88 -6.83
CA SER A 52 12.07 6.39 -5.97
C SER A 52 11.60 6.49 -4.50
N PRO A 53 12.50 6.41 -3.51
CA PRO A 53 12.11 6.47 -2.09
C PRO A 53 11.31 7.72 -1.70
N ILE A 54 11.52 8.85 -2.39
CA ILE A 54 10.78 10.09 -2.17
C ILE A 54 9.34 9.94 -2.65
N LEU A 55 9.14 9.44 -3.87
CA LEU A 55 7.82 9.20 -4.45
C LEU A 55 7.02 8.16 -3.66
N VAL A 56 7.67 7.12 -3.14
CA VAL A 56 7.02 6.15 -2.25
C VAL A 56 6.45 6.88 -1.01
N LYS A 57 7.23 7.72 -0.34
CA LYS A 57 6.73 8.48 0.83
C LYS A 57 5.55 9.37 0.48
N GLU A 58 5.61 10.03 -0.67
CA GLU A 58 4.55 10.92 -1.15
C GLU A 58 3.25 10.15 -1.43
N ILE A 59 3.33 9.00 -2.14
CA ILE A 59 2.18 8.13 -2.38
C ILE A 59 1.54 7.66 -1.07
N PHE A 60 2.33 7.17 -0.12
CA PHE A 60 1.81 6.73 1.19
C PHE A 60 1.19 7.88 1.99
N SER A 61 1.72 9.10 1.89
CA SER A 61 1.11 10.30 2.50
C SER A 61 -0.27 10.57 1.89
N ILE A 62 -0.36 10.55 0.55
CA ILE A 62 -1.62 10.77 -0.16
C ILE A 62 -2.65 9.71 0.23
N ILE A 63 -2.26 8.44 0.29
CA ILE A 63 -3.14 7.35 0.74
C ILE A 63 -3.67 7.63 2.16
N THR A 64 -2.80 8.04 3.07
CA THR A 64 -3.18 8.39 4.45
C THR A 64 -4.18 9.54 4.49
N ASP A 65 -3.97 10.59 3.69
CA ASP A 65 -4.85 11.75 3.64
C ASP A 65 -6.21 11.44 3.00
N LEU A 66 -6.24 10.55 2.01
CA LEU A 66 -7.48 10.07 1.41
C LEU A 66 -8.30 9.25 2.41
N HIS A 67 -7.63 8.39 3.18
CA HIS A 67 -8.28 7.63 4.26
C HIS A 67 -8.88 8.57 5.32
N ARG A 68 -8.10 9.58 5.76
CA ARG A 68 -8.59 10.61 6.70
C ARG A 68 -9.76 11.43 6.15
N ALA A 69 -9.84 11.60 4.83
CA ALA A 69 -10.98 12.24 4.16
C ALA A 69 -12.22 11.34 4.06
N GLY A 70 -12.18 10.12 4.59
CA GLY A 70 -13.33 9.19 4.67
C GLY A 70 -13.42 8.19 3.52
N ILE A 71 -12.40 8.10 2.66
CA ILE A 71 -12.37 7.10 1.58
C ILE A 71 -11.88 5.77 2.19
N THR A 72 -12.60 4.68 1.92
CA THR A 72 -12.12 3.33 2.30
C THR A 72 -10.99 2.93 1.35
N ILE A 73 -9.89 2.41 1.88
CA ILE A 73 -8.74 2.01 1.06
C ILE A 73 -8.46 0.53 1.26
N PHE A 74 -8.29 -0.19 0.15
CA PHE A 74 -7.78 -1.55 0.13
C PHE A 74 -6.42 -1.53 -0.60
N LEU A 75 -5.35 -1.76 0.14
CA LEU A 75 -3.99 -1.66 -0.34
C LEU A 75 -3.34 -3.05 -0.41
N VAL A 76 -2.82 -3.39 -1.58
CA VAL A 76 -1.96 -4.55 -1.81
C VAL A 76 -0.54 -4.06 -2.00
N GLU A 77 0.41 -4.61 -1.23
CA GLU A 77 1.81 -4.18 -1.22
C GLU A 77 2.71 -5.36 -0.88
N GLN A 78 3.84 -5.48 -1.58
CA GLN A 78 4.87 -6.48 -1.24
C GLN A 78 5.62 -6.09 0.04
N ASN A 79 5.75 -4.79 0.30
CA ASN A 79 6.32 -4.29 1.55
C ASN A 79 5.27 -4.26 2.65
N ALA A 80 5.05 -5.41 3.29
CA ALA A 80 4.07 -5.58 4.35
C ALA A 80 4.23 -4.53 5.46
N LEU A 81 5.47 -4.22 5.89
CA LEU A 81 5.71 -3.27 6.97
C LEU A 81 5.20 -1.86 6.62
N LYS A 82 5.51 -1.35 5.42
CA LYS A 82 5.04 -0.02 4.98
C LYS A 82 3.52 0.04 4.89
N ALA A 83 2.89 -1.00 4.36
CA ALA A 83 1.43 -1.08 4.28
C ALA A 83 0.79 -1.08 5.67
N LEU A 84 1.32 -1.88 6.59
CA LEU A 84 0.81 -1.97 7.96
C LEU A 84 1.01 -0.67 8.76
N GLN A 85 2.02 0.15 8.45
CA GLN A 85 2.23 1.43 9.11
C GLN A 85 1.08 2.42 8.91
N ILE A 86 0.34 2.30 7.80
CA ILE A 86 -0.77 3.20 7.47
C ILE A 86 -2.15 2.53 7.51
N ALA A 87 -2.20 1.21 7.64
CA ALA A 87 -3.44 0.45 7.64
C ALA A 87 -4.01 0.30 9.05
N ASP A 88 -5.33 0.22 9.18
CA ASP A 88 -6.00 -0.14 10.45
C ASP A 88 -5.90 -1.66 10.74
N ARG A 89 -6.04 -2.46 9.68
CA ARG A 89 -6.03 -3.93 9.71
C ARG A 89 -5.21 -4.47 8.55
N GLY A 90 -4.51 -5.58 8.78
CA GLY A 90 -3.74 -6.26 7.75
C GLY A 90 -4.10 -7.73 7.57
N TYR A 91 -3.78 -8.23 6.38
CA TYR A 91 -3.87 -9.63 6.01
C TYR A 91 -2.56 -10.00 5.31
N VAL A 92 -1.93 -11.09 5.74
CA VAL A 92 -0.73 -11.64 5.14
C VAL A 92 -1.13 -12.87 4.36
N MET A 93 -0.71 -12.92 3.10
CA MET A 93 -1.06 -14.00 2.17
C MET A 93 0.20 -14.71 1.70
N GLU A 94 0.18 -16.04 1.74
CA GLU A 94 1.22 -16.91 1.19
C GLU A 94 0.57 -18.05 0.40
N THR A 95 1.11 -18.35 -0.79
CA THR A 95 0.64 -19.46 -1.64
C THR A 95 -0.89 -19.46 -1.86
N GLY A 96 -1.48 -18.27 -1.95
CA GLY A 96 -2.93 -18.09 -2.15
C GLY A 96 -3.80 -18.24 -0.91
N GLY A 97 -3.23 -18.44 0.28
CA GLY A 97 -3.94 -18.53 1.55
C GLY A 97 -3.59 -17.39 2.51
N ILE A 98 -4.55 -16.96 3.34
CA ILE A 98 -4.29 -15.99 4.41
C ILE A 98 -3.64 -16.74 5.57
N VAL A 99 -2.37 -16.43 5.86
CA VAL A 99 -1.60 -17.05 6.94
C VAL A 99 -1.67 -16.26 8.25
N MET A 100 -1.92 -14.95 8.17
CA MET A 100 -2.04 -14.09 9.34
C MET A 100 -3.05 -12.97 9.07
N SER A 101 -3.87 -12.65 10.07
CA SER A 101 -4.71 -11.44 10.04
C SER A 101 -4.91 -10.89 11.44
N ASN A 102 -4.75 -9.58 11.59
CA ASN A 102 -4.96 -8.89 12.87
C ASN A 102 -5.03 -7.37 12.63
N SER A 103 -5.21 -6.58 13.70
CA SER A 103 -4.93 -5.15 13.64
C SER A 103 -3.48 -4.93 13.22
N SER A 104 -3.22 -3.86 12.47
CA SER A 104 -1.86 -3.61 11.97
C SER A 104 -0.85 -3.44 13.11
N GLN A 105 -1.28 -2.87 14.23
CA GLN A 105 -0.45 -2.73 15.43
C GLN A 105 0.00 -4.08 16.01
N ASN A 106 -0.89 -5.08 16.00
CA ASN A 106 -0.56 -6.43 16.47
C ASN A 106 0.33 -7.15 15.45
N LEU A 107 0.06 -6.98 14.15
CA LEU A 107 0.88 -7.57 13.09
C LEU A 107 2.32 -7.05 13.11
N ILE A 108 2.52 -5.73 13.24
CA ILE A 108 3.86 -5.11 13.31
C ILE A 108 4.67 -5.64 14.50
N LYS A 109 4.01 -5.94 15.62
CA LYS A 109 4.66 -6.49 16.83
C LYS A 109 4.90 -8.00 16.76
N SER A 110 4.34 -8.69 15.76
CA SER A 110 4.46 -10.13 15.63
C SER A 110 5.88 -10.52 15.23
N GLU A 111 6.52 -11.35 16.07
CA GLU A 111 7.85 -11.92 15.80
C GLU A 111 7.83 -12.76 14.51
N ALA A 112 6.78 -13.57 14.31
CA ALA A 112 6.58 -14.35 13.10
C ALA A 112 6.54 -13.51 11.82
N LEU A 113 5.96 -12.30 11.87
CA LEU A 113 5.97 -11.39 10.70
C LEU A 113 7.37 -10.80 10.47
N ARG A 114 8.10 -10.48 11.54
CA ARG A 114 9.47 -9.97 11.45
C ARG A 114 10.41 -11.01 10.86
N ASP A 115 10.28 -12.26 11.27
CA ASP A 115 11.15 -13.34 10.79
C ASP A 115 10.88 -13.65 9.31
N ALA A 116 9.60 -13.74 8.93
CA ALA A 116 9.21 -14.06 7.56
C ALA A 116 9.48 -12.92 6.54
N TYR A 117 9.44 -11.65 6.96
CA TYR A 117 9.46 -10.50 6.03
C TYR A 117 10.52 -9.42 6.31
N LEU A 118 11.22 -9.43 7.46
CA LEU A 118 12.15 -8.34 7.87
C LEU A 118 13.60 -8.77 8.14
N GLY A 119 13.93 -10.07 8.14
CA GLY A 119 15.33 -10.50 8.21
C GLY A 119 15.52 -11.93 8.70
N GLY A 120 15.74 -12.84 7.76
CA GLY A 120 16.27 -14.17 8.03
C GLY A 120 16.60 -14.91 6.74
N GLU A 121 17.87 -14.90 6.31
CA GLU A 121 18.41 -16.08 5.64
C GLU A 121 18.39 -17.22 6.66
N GLY A 122 17.29 -17.97 6.72
CA GLY A 122 17.12 -19.00 7.72
C GLY A 122 15.76 -19.68 7.63
N GLU A 123 15.75 -20.82 6.94
CA GLU A 123 14.71 -21.85 6.99
C GLU A 123 13.34 -21.54 6.35
N ARG A 124 13.29 -21.77 5.03
CA ARG A 124 12.12 -22.43 4.42
C ARG A 124 11.92 -23.81 5.06
N SER A 125 11.33 -23.92 6.25
CA SER A 125 10.71 -25.18 6.72
C SER A 125 9.83 -25.13 7.98
N ALA A 126 9.75 -24.07 8.78
CA ALA A 126 9.23 -24.20 10.15
C ALA A 126 7.88 -23.48 10.43
N LEU A 127 6.83 -23.70 9.64
CA LEU A 127 5.45 -23.34 10.05
C LEU A 127 4.37 -24.41 9.76
N LEU A 128 4.77 -25.64 9.42
CA LEU A 128 3.85 -26.80 9.37
C LEU A 128 3.53 -27.40 10.75
N GLY A 129 3.70 -26.65 11.82
CA GLY A 129 3.71 -27.17 13.18
C GLY A 129 2.97 -26.32 14.21
N CYS A 130 1.76 -25.86 13.94
CA CYS A 130 0.84 -25.55 15.04
C CYS A 130 -0.54 -26.12 14.73
N GLY A 131 -0.76 -27.31 15.30
CA GLY A 131 -1.98 -28.06 15.15
C GLY A 131 -3.18 -27.30 15.67
N VAL A 132 -4.27 -27.44 14.91
CA VAL A 132 -5.63 -27.32 15.43
C VAL A 132 -5.74 -28.26 16.64
N LYS A 133 -5.74 -27.68 17.84
CA LYS A 133 -6.26 -28.35 19.03
C LYS A 133 -7.59 -27.67 19.38
N HIS A 134 -8.65 -28.41 19.03
CA HIS A 134 -10.06 -28.31 19.41
C HIS A 134 -10.75 -26.94 19.35
#